data_AF-A0A7C1GDC3-F1
#
_entry.id   AF-A0A7C1GDC3-F1
#
_cell.length_a   1.000
_cell.length_b   1.000
_cell.length_c   1.000
_cell.angle_alpha   90.00
_cell.angle_beta   90.00
_cell.angle_gamma   90.00
#
_symmetry.space_group_name_H-M   'P 1'
#
loop_
_entity.id
_entity.type
_entity.pdbx_description
1 polymer ?
#
loop_
_entity_poly.entity_id
_entity_poly.type
_entity_poly.pdbx_seq_one_letter_code
_entity_poly.pdbx_strand_id
1 'polypeptide(L)'
;MLSDSGTIALTLLLGIIAGTLVIVLAFLLEKGPEGTFKRKRYEAGNPPKGGAKTRLPFQYYGYLLLYLSLEPLVAFLFLYSYMPLETLTRSAIVLIIILAMFLPVLAWGLKSAEEIHRWEI
;
A
#
# COMPACT_ATOMS: atom_id res chain seq x y z
N MET A 1 -14.17 31.57 -8.84
CA MET A 1 -13.21 30.45 -9.01
C MET A 1 -13.16 29.70 -7.69
N LEU A 2 -13.24 28.37 -7.68
CA LEU A 2 -13.08 27.58 -6.44
C LEU A 2 -11.65 27.80 -5.90
N SER A 3 -11.47 27.78 -4.58
CA SER A 3 -10.14 27.69 -3.99
C SER A 3 -9.47 26.37 -4.40
N ASP A 4 -8.15 26.29 -4.32
CA ASP A 4 -7.41 25.04 -4.62
C ASP A 4 -7.92 23.88 -3.75
N SER A 5 -8.15 24.15 -2.46
CA SER A 5 -8.79 23.20 -1.53
C SER A 5 -10.20 22.79 -1.97
N GLY A 6 -10.99 23.73 -2.48
CA GLY A 6 -12.33 23.47 -3.01
C GLY A 6 -12.30 22.61 -4.28
N THR A 7 -11.31 22.82 -5.14
CA THR A 7 -11.11 22.03 -6.37
C THR A 7 -10.72 20.59 -6.04
N ILE A 8 -9.79 20.39 -5.10
CA ILE A 8 -9.39 19.05 -4.62
C ILE A 8 -10.57 18.34 -3.98
N ALA A 9 -11.29 19.01 -3.08
CA ALA A 9 -12.45 18.43 -2.40
C ALA A 9 -13.55 18.01 -3.39
N LEU A 10 -13.86 18.88 -4.37
CA LEU A 10 -14.82 18.57 -5.41
C LEU A 10 -14.38 17.38 -6.26
N THR A 11 -13.09 17.31 -6.62
CA THR A 11 -12.53 16.21 -7.42
C THR A 11 -12.65 14.87 -6.69
N LEU A 12 -12.29 14.83 -5.40
CA LEU A 12 -12.45 13.64 -4.56
C LEU A 12 -13.93 13.24 -4.43
N LEU A 13 -14.81 14.21 -4.19
CA LEU A 13 -16.24 13.97 -4.08
C LEU A 13 -16.80 13.37 -5.38
N LEU A 14 -16.45 13.93 -6.54
CA LEU A 14 -16.86 13.42 -7.84
C LEU A 14 -16.36 12.00 -8.07
N GLY A 15 -15.11 11.69 -7.70
CA GLY A 15 -14.56 10.33 -7.79
C GLY A 15 -15.33 9.33 -6.93
N ILE A 16 -15.66 9.70 -5.69
CA ILE A 16 -16.46 8.85 -4.78
C ILE A 16 -17.87 8.67 -5.32
N ILE A 17 -18.52 9.74 -5.78
CA ILE A 17 -19.86 9.69 -6.38
C ILE A 17 -19.84 8.75 -7.59
N ALA A 18 -18.90 8.92 -8.52
CA ALA A 18 -18.79 8.10 -9.70
C ALA A 18 -18.60 6.61 -9.36
N GLY A 19 -17.67 6.28 -8.46
CA GLY A 19 -17.45 4.91 -8.00
C GLY A 19 -18.68 4.30 -7.34
N THR A 20 -19.37 5.08 -6.50
CA THR A 20 -20.61 4.66 -5.84
C THR A 20 -21.73 4.44 -6.85
N LEU A 21 -21.87 5.30 -7.86
CA LEU A 21 -22.87 5.19 -8.92
C LEU A 21 -22.68 3.91 -9.73
N VAL A 22 -21.43 3.54 -10.05
CA VAL A 22 -21.11 2.27 -10.71
C VAL A 22 -21.55 1.07 -9.86
N ILE A 23 -21.28 1.11 -8.55
CA ILE A 23 -21.70 0.04 -7.63
C ILE A 23 -23.23 -0.05 -7.57
N VAL A 24 -23.92 1.09 -7.45
CA VAL A 24 -25.40 1.14 -7.43
C VAL A 24 -25.98 0.60 -8.74
N LEU A 25 -25.43 0.99 -9.89
CA LEU A 25 -25.85 0.45 -11.19
C LEU A 25 -25.61 -1.06 -11.27
N ALA A 26 -24.47 -1.57 -10.79
CA ALA A 26 -24.20 -3.00 -10.74
C ALA A 26 -25.19 -3.78 -9.85
N PHE A 27 -25.76 -3.12 -8.83
CA PHE A 27 -26.81 -3.72 -8.01
C PHE A 27 -28.22 -3.64 -8.64
N LEU A 28 -28.50 -2.59 -9.42
CA LEU A 28 -29.77 -2.39 -10.11
C LEU A 28 -29.90 -3.23 -11.39
N LEU A 29 -28.79 -3.45 -12.09
CA LEU A 29 -28.75 -4.28 -13.29
C LEU A 29 -29.01 -5.75 -12.95
N GLU A 30 -29.59 -6.47 -13.91
CA GLU A 30 -30.02 -7.85 -13.71
C GLU A 30 -28.85 -8.76 -13.35
N LYS A 31 -29.00 -9.47 -12.23
CA LYS A 31 -28.01 -10.44 -11.78
C LYS A 31 -28.20 -11.71 -12.59
N GLY A 32 -27.15 -12.18 -13.27
CA GLY A 32 -27.15 -13.47 -13.95
C GLY A 32 -27.55 -14.62 -13.01
N PRO A 33 -27.95 -15.79 -13.56
CA PRO A 33 -28.58 -16.86 -12.78
C PRO A 33 -27.74 -17.29 -11.57
N GLU A 34 -28.43 -17.62 -10.47
CA GLU A 34 -27.81 -18.21 -9.29
C GLU A 34 -27.55 -19.70 -9.57
N GLY A 35 -26.30 -20.14 -9.34
CA GLY A 35 -25.87 -21.51 -9.58
C GLY A 35 -25.30 -22.14 -8.32
N THR A 36 -25.43 -23.46 -8.19
CA THR A 36 -24.97 -24.24 -7.02
C THR A 36 -23.48 -24.10 -6.71
N PHE A 37 -22.66 -23.74 -7.70
CA PHE A 37 -21.22 -23.50 -7.57
C PHE A 37 -20.82 -22.02 -7.60
N LYS A 38 -21.74 -21.10 -7.96
CA LYS A 38 -21.44 -19.67 -8.14
C LYS A 38 -20.90 -18.99 -6.88
N ARG A 39 -21.33 -19.48 -5.70
CA ARG A 39 -20.96 -18.95 -4.39
C ARG A 39 -19.92 -19.80 -3.65
N LYS A 40 -19.48 -20.92 -4.24
CA LYS A 40 -18.42 -21.75 -3.66
C LYS A 40 -17.07 -21.13 -3.99
N ARG A 41 -16.08 -21.33 -3.12
CA ARG A 41 -14.69 -20.90 -3.41
C ARG A 41 -14.21 -21.56 -4.69
N TYR A 42 -13.49 -20.78 -5.50
CA TYR A 42 -12.78 -21.31 -6.65
C TYR A 42 -11.69 -22.27 -6.17
N GLU A 43 -11.66 -23.46 -6.74
CA GLU A 43 -10.72 -24.55 -6.48
C GLU A 43 -10.40 -25.24 -7.82
N ALA A 44 -9.43 -26.15 -7.85
CA ALA A 44 -9.05 -26.92 -9.05
C ALA A 44 -10.08 -28.02 -9.41
N GLY A 45 -11.36 -27.65 -9.56
CA GLY A 45 -12.45 -28.52 -10.03
C GLY A 45 -13.16 -29.35 -8.96
N ASN A 46 -12.60 -29.49 -7.76
CA ASN A 46 -13.25 -30.18 -6.65
C ASN A 46 -13.92 -29.19 -5.69
N PRO A 47 -15.08 -29.52 -5.08
CA PRO A 47 -15.62 -28.72 -4.00
C PRO A 47 -14.59 -28.58 -2.87
N PRO A 48 -14.48 -27.39 -2.23
CA PRO A 48 -13.51 -27.17 -1.17
C PRO A 48 -13.75 -28.18 -0.04
N LYS A 49 -12.70 -28.91 0.33
CA LYS A 49 -12.71 -29.91 1.41
C LYS A 49 -11.50 -29.68 2.31
N GLY A 50 -11.70 -29.82 3.62
CA GLY A 50 -10.66 -29.63 4.64
C GLY A 50 -10.62 -28.21 5.21
N GLY A 51 -9.74 -28.02 6.20
CA GLY A 51 -9.47 -26.70 6.78
C GLY A 51 -8.71 -25.81 5.79
N ALA A 52 -9.01 -24.52 5.77
CA ALA A 52 -8.19 -23.57 5.04
C ALA A 52 -6.76 -23.61 5.59
N LYS A 53 -5.75 -23.74 4.73
CA LYS A 53 -4.35 -23.61 5.15
C LYS A 53 -4.18 -22.25 5.83
N THR A 54 -3.89 -22.24 7.13
CA THR A 54 -3.83 -21.05 8.00
C THR A 54 -2.42 -20.50 8.18
N ARG A 55 -1.38 -21.27 7.83
CA ARG A 55 0.01 -20.81 7.90
C ARG A 55 0.32 -19.98 6.65
N LEU A 56 -0.06 -18.71 6.69
CA LEU A 56 0.45 -17.72 5.75
C LEU A 56 1.86 -17.36 6.27
N PRO A 57 2.95 -17.69 5.55
CA PRO A 57 4.24 -17.16 5.94
C PRO A 57 4.14 -15.63 5.88
N PHE A 58 4.39 -14.96 7.01
CA PHE A 58 4.40 -13.50 7.10
C PHE A 58 5.67 -12.92 6.46
N GLN A 59 6.14 -13.50 5.36
CA GLN A 59 7.33 -13.04 4.64
C GLN A 59 7.18 -11.56 4.23
N TYR A 60 5.95 -11.14 3.87
CA TYR A 60 5.64 -9.74 3.57
C TYR A 60 5.76 -8.79 4.77
N TYR A 61 5.73 -9.29 6.00
CA TYR A 61 5.79 -8.45 7.20
C TYR A 61 7.16 -7.79 7.36
N GLY A 62 8.25 -8.52 7.08
CA GLY A 62 9.60 -7.95 7.06
C GLY A 62 9.74 -6.81 6.04
N TYR A 63 9.20 -6.99 4.83
CA TYR A 63 9.18 -5.94 3.81
C TYR A 63 8.31 -4.74 4.21
N LEU A 64 7.20 -4.97 4.91
CA LEU A 64 6.32 -3.92 5.38
C LEU A 64 6.97 -3.07 6.47
N LEU A 65 7.73 -3.69 7.38
CA LEU A 65 8.53 -2.97 8.38
C LEU A 65 9.64 -2.13 7.73
N LEU A 66 10.34 -2.67 6.73
CA LEU A 66 11.35 -1.92 5.97
C LEU A 66 10.73 -0.71 5.27
N TYR A 67 9.59 -0.91 4.62
CA TYR A 67 8.85 0.17 3.96
C TYR A 67 8.45 1.28 4.96
N LEU A 68 7.80 0.92 6.06
CA LEU A 68 7.37 1.88 7.09
C LEU A 68 8.54 2.63 7.73
N SER A 69 9.71 2.01 7.81
CA SER A 69 10.89 2.65 8.37
C SER A 69 11.53 3.66 7.39
N LEU A 70 11.42 3.39 6.08
CA LEU A 70 11.96 4.26 5.03
C LEU A 70 11.00 5.40 4.62
N GLU A 71 9.69 5.17 4.70
CA GLU A 71 8.64 6.11 4.26
C GLU A 71 8.84 7.54 4.81
N PRO A 72 9.10 7.77 6.12
CA PRO A 72 9.29 9.13 6.63
C PRO A 72 10.49 9.84 6.00
N LEU A 73 11.55 9.11 5.66
CA LEU A 73 12.73 9.67 5.00
C LEU A 73 12.42 10.13 3.57
N VAL A 74 11.58 9.38 2.87
CA VAL A 74 11.08 9.78 1.54
C VAL A 74 10.11 10.95 1.66
N ALA A 75 9.29 11.01 2.71
CA ALA A 75 8.37 12.11 2.96
C ALA A 75 9.10 13.45 3.10
N PHE A 76 10.31 13.46 3.68
CA PHE A 76 11.14 14.67 3.75
C PHE A 76 11.45 15.26 2.38
N LEU A 77 11.60 14.46 1.32
CA LEU A 77 11.90 14.95 -0.03
C LEU A 77 10.82 15.91 -0.56
N PHE A 78 9.55 15.71 -0.17
CA PHE A 78 8.45 16.61 -0.55
C PHE A 78 8.53 17.98 0.13
N LEU A 79 9.23 18.08 1.27
CA LEU A 79 9.43 19.36 1.96
C LEU A 79 10.49 20.23 1.29
N TYR A 80 11.40 19.65 0.50
CA TYR A 80 12.46 20.40 -0.19
C TYR A 80 11.89 21.38 -1.22
N SER A 81 10.74 21.06 -1.83
CA SER A 81 10.07 21.94 -2.79
C SER A 81 9.65 23.29 -2.21
N TYR A 82 9.54 23.40 -0.87
CA TYR A 82 9.13 24.61 -0.17
C TYR A 82 10.27 25.28 0.61
N MET A 83 11.49 24.76 0.52
CA MET A 83 12.62 25.21 1.34
C MET A 83 13.40 26.37 0.69
N PRO A 84 13.86 27.38 1.44
CA PRO A 84 14.74 28.42 0.92
C PRO A 84 16.06 27.85 0.39
N LEU A 85 16.54 28.36 -0.76
CA LEU A 85 17.76 27.90 -1.42
C LEU A 85 19.00 27.94 -0.52
N GLU A 86 19.08 28.93 0.37
CA GLU A 86 20.19 29.09 1.33
C GLU A 86 20.31 27.92 2.31
N THR A 87 19.17 27.29 2.66
CA THR A 87 19.12 26.18 3.62
C THR A 87 19.03 24.82 2.93
N LEU A 88 18.70 24.81 1.64
CA LEU A 88 18.51 23.61 0.83
C LEU A 88 19.74 22.71 0.83
N THR A 89 20.93 23.26 0.55
CA THR A 89 22.17 22.49 0.44
C THR A 89 22.55 21.84 1.78
N ARG A 90 22.47 22.58 2.88
CA ARG A 90 22.79 22.04 4.22
C ARG A 90 21.82 20.93 4.60
N SER A 91 20.53 21.13 4.35
CA SER A 91 19.50 20.14 4.66
C SER A 91 19.62 18.90 3.78
N ALA A 92 19.94 19.06 2.49
CA ALA A 92 20.18 17.96 1.57
C ALA A 92 21.35 17.09 2.03
N ILE A 93 22.45 17.72 2.48
CA ILE A 93 23.60 17.00 3.04
C ILE A 93 23.18 16.17 4.26
N VAL A 94 22.40 16.75 5.19
CA VAL A 94 21.91 16.03 6.37
C VAL A 94 21.06 14.82 5.98
N LEU A 95 20.12 14.99 5.04
CA LEU A 95 19.28 13.88 4.57
C LEU A 95 20.11 12.79 3.89
N ILE A 96 21.08 13.17 3.06
CA ILE A 96 21.99 12.20 2.41
C ILE A 96 22.79 11.43 3.46
N ILE A 97 23.29 12.09 4.51
CA ILE A 97 24.00 11.42 5.60
C ILE A 97 23.07 10.43 6.32
N ILE A 98 21.84 10.84 6.64
CA ILE A 98 20.85 9.96 7.28
C ILE A 98 20.56 8.75 6.39
N LEU A 99 20.29 8.96 5.10
CA LEU A 99 20.05 7.87 4.13
C LEU A 99 21.26 6.94 4.04
N ALA A 100 22.48 7.49 3.97
CA ALA A 100 23.71 6.71 3.93
C ALA A 100 23.90 5.85 5.19
N MET A 101 23.59 6.40 6.37
CA MET A 101 23.59 5.65 7.64
C MET A 101 22.49 4.60 7.70
N PHE A 102 21.37 4.82 7.02
CA PHE A 102 20.23 3.91 7.00
C PHE A 102 20.40 2.74 6.02
N LEU A 103 21.16 2.92 4.94
CA LEU A 103 21.47 1.88 3.95
C LEU A 103 21.96 0.54 4.54
N PRO A 104 22.94 0.49 5.47
CA PRO A 104 23.39 -0.79 6.05
C PRO A 104 22.27 -1.49 6.83
N VAL A 105 21.42 -0.73 7.51
CA VAL A 105 20.26 -1.27 8.26
C VAL A 105 19.23 -1.84 7.30
N LEU A 106 18.94 -1.14 6.19
CA LEU A 106 18.07 -1.63 5.13
C LEU A 106 18.61 -2.91 4.48
N ALA A 107 19.90 -2.94 4.15
CA ALA A 107 20.53 -4.10 3.53
C ALA A 107 20.47 -5.33 4.45
N TRP A 108 20.68 -5.13 5.76
CA TRP A 108 20.52 -6.20 6.74
C TRP A 108 19.07 -6.64 6.91
N GLY A 109 18.14 -5.68 7.00
CA GLY A 109 16.72 -5.98 7.16
C GLY A 109 16.14 -6.66 5.92
N LEU A 110 16.63 -6.35 4.71
CA LEU A 110 16.23 -7.04 3.48
C LEU A 110 16.62 -8.52 3.51
N LYS A 111 17.86 -8.82 3.87
CA LYS A 111 18.32 -10.20 4.07
C LYS A 111 17.48 -10.92 5.14
N SER A 112 17.16 -10.22 6.22
CA SER A 112 16.32 -10.76 7.29
C SER A 112 14.87 -11.02 6.85
N ALA A 113 14.33 -10.20 5.95
CA ALA A 113 12.98 -10.37 5.38
C ALA A 113 12.89 -11.56 4.41
N GLU A 114 13.99 -11.91 3.74
CA GLU A 114 14.05 -13.08 2.85
C GLU A 114 14.05 -14.42 3.62
N GLU A 115 14.56 -14.43 4.87
CA GLU A 115 14.63 -15.62 5.71
C GLU A 115 13.25 -15.98 6.29
N ILE A 116 12.46 -16.78 5.55
CA ILE A 116 11.09 -17.20 5.92
C ILE A 116 11.01 -17.73 7.36
N HIS A 117 12.00 -18.51 7.81
CA HIS A 117 12.03 -19.10 9.15
C HIS A 117 11.98 -18.07 10.29
N ARG A 118 12.42 -16.83 10.06
CA ARG A 118 12.32 -15.75 11.06
C ARG A 118 10.90 -15.19 11.22
N TRP A 119 9.99 -15.52 10.31
CA TRP A 119 8.64 -14.99 10.23
C TRP A 119 7.57 -16.07 10.35
N GLU A 120 7.98 -17.28 10.70
CA GLU A 120 7.08 -18.37 11.07
C GLU A 120 6.65 -18.17 12.54
N ILE A 121 5.32 -18.14 12.77
CA ILE A 121 4.71 -18.09 14.11
C ILE A 121 4.30 -19.51 14.51
#